data_AF-A0A8J6E5S1-F1
#
_entry.id   AF-A0A8J6E5S1-F1
#
_cell.length_a   1.000
_cell.length_b   1.000
_cell.length_c   1.000
_cell.angle_alpha   90.00
_cell.angle_beta   90.00
_cell.angle_gamma   90.00
#
_symmetry.space_group_name_H-M   'P 1'
#
loop_
_entity.id
_entity.type
_entity.pdbx_description
1 polymer ?
#
loop_
_entity_poly.entity_id
_entity_poly.type
_entity_poly.pdbx_seq_one_letter_code
_entity_poly.pdbx_strand_id
1 'polypeptide(L)'
;ELFYTERAHVRTLNVLNQVFHQRVIRESLLTPAETRSVFSNLEEILELHVGLKEQMKAVKKRHENSVIKQIGDDVLSWFSGPEEEKLKQAVATFCSNQPFALEMIKSRQKKDSKFLMFVQVGYV
;
A
#
# COMPACT_ATOMS: atom_id res chain seq x y z
N GLU A 1 17.31 -0.67 -10.04
CA GLU A 1 16.27 0.27 -9.57
C GLU A 1 14.86 -0.33 -9.46
N LEU A 2 14.09 -0.51 -10.53
CA LEU A 2 12.65 -0.87 -10.47
C LEU A 2 12.27 -1.96 -9.43
N PHE A 3 12.94 -3.11 -9.44
CA PHE A 3 12.58 -4.22 -8.54
C PHE A 3 12.96 -3.94 -7.09
N TYR A 4 13.96 -3.09 -6.87
CA TYR A 4 14.37 -2.69 -5.53
C TYR A 4 13.37 -1.69 -4.95
N THR A 5 12.98 -0.68 -5.73
CA THR A 5 12.02 0.34 -5.33
C THR A 5 10.65 -0.25 -5.07
N GLU A 6 10.18 -1.17 -5.91
CA GLU A 6 8.90 -1.86 -5.68
C GLU A 6 8.91 -2.68 -4.38
N ARG A 7 10.01 -3.40 -4.13
CA ARG A 7 10.19 -4.14 -2.88
C ARG A 7 10.21 -3.21 -1.66
N ALA A 8 10.77 -2.01 -1.78
CA ALA A 8 10.72 -1.01 -0.71
C ALA A 8 9.29 -0.47 -0.53
N HIS A 9 8.58 -0.21 -1.62
CA HIS A 9 7.20 0.27 -1.60
C HIS A 9 6.25 -0.72 -0.91
N VAL A 10 6.34 -2.01 -1.24
CA VAL A 10 5.57 -3.08 -0.54
C VAL A 10 5.87 -3.12 0.95
N ARG A 11 7.12 -2.84 1.39
CA ARG A 11 7.42 -2.75 2.83
C ARG A 11 6.72 -1.59 3.48
N THR A 12 6.74 -0.41 2.84
CA THR A 12 6.03 0.77 3.34
C THR A 12 4.52 0.52 3.46
N LEU A 13 3.90 -0.10 2.45
CA LEU A 13 2.47 -0.47 2.50
C LEU A 13 2.19 -1.50 3.61
N ASN A 14 3.08 -2.46 3.82
CA ASN A 14 2.94 -3.42 4.93
C ASN A 14 3.04 -2.75 6.31
N VAL A 15 3.93 -1.76 6.48
CA VAL A 15 3.97 -0.97 7.71
C VAL A 15 2.63 -0.26 7.92
N LEU A 16 2.12 0.42 6.88
CA LEU A 16 0.83 1.10 6.94
C LEU A 16 -0.31 0.14 7.30
N ASN A 17 -0.32 -1.07 6.72
CA ASN A 17 -1.35 -2.07 7.02
C ASN A 17 -1.19 -2.67 8.43
N GLN A 18 -0.02 -3.21 8.77
CA GLN A 18 0.16 -4.01 9.99
C GLN A 18 0.28 -3.16 11.25
N VAL A 19 1.01 -2.04 11.18
CA VAL A 19 1.24 -1.17 12.35
C VAL A 19 0.06 -0.25 12.60
N PHE A 20 -0.59 0.22 11.53
CA PHE A 20 -1.69 1.17 11.65
C PHE A 20 -3.06 0.55 11.39
N HIS A 21 -3.38 0.13 10.15
CA HIS A 21 -4.73 -0.30 9.77
C HIS A 21 -5.27 -1.45 10.64
N GLN A 22 -4.56 -2.57 10.68
CA GLN A 22 -4.97 -3.77 11.44
C GLN A 22 -5.00 -3.52 12.95
N ARG A 23 -4.08 -2.69 13.44
CA ARG A 23 -4.00 -2.37 14.87
C ARG A 23 -5.13 -1.45 15.31
N VAL A 24 -5.50 -0.45 14.51
CA VAL A 24 -6.66 0.42 14.75
C VAL A 24 -7.94 -0.39 14.86
N ILE A 25 -8.12 -1.38 13.97
CA ILE A 25 -9.29 -2.28 13.99
C ILE A 25 -9.29 -3.12 15.27
N ARG A 26 -8.17 -3.79 15.58
CA ARG A 26 -8.03 -4.66 16.75
C ARG A 26 -8.21 -3.93 18.09
N GLU A 27 -7.74 -2.69 18.19
CA GLU A 27 -7.87 -1.87 19.39
C GLU A 27 -9.16 -1.02 19.41
N SER A 28 -10.00 -1.15 18.39
CA SER A 28 -11.27 -0.41 18.20
C SER A 28 -11.10 1.10 18.36
N LEU A 29 -10.03 1.66 17.80
CA LEU A 29 -9.68 3.08 17.95
C LEU A 29 -10.50 3.99 17.04
N LEU A 30 -10.98 3.44 15.92
CA LEU A 30 -11.85 4.10 14.95
C LEU A 30 -13.05 3.21 14.66
N THR A 31 -14.18 3.81 14.34
CA THR A 31 -15.34 3.09 13.80
C THR A 31 -15.02 2.50 12.42
N PRO A 32 -15.77 1.49 11.94
CA PRO A 32 -15.56 0.94 10.60
C PRO A 32 -15.65 1.99 9.48
N ALA A 33 -16.50 3.00 9.64
CA ALA A 33 -16.62 4.10 8.68
C ALA A 33 -15.38 4.99 8.70
N GLU A 34 -14.90 5.38 9.88
CA GLU A 34 -13.68 6.19 10.04
C GLU A 34 -12.45 5.44 9.54
N THR A 35 -12.32 4.14 9.83
CA THR A 35 -11.22 3.30 9.30
C THR A 35 -11.21 3.30 7.78
N ARG A 36 -12.36 3.13 7.13
CA ARG A 36 -12.47 3.23 5.66
C ARG A 36 -12.12 4.63 5.16
N SER A 37 -12.53 5.69 5.85
CA SER A 37 -12.16 7.06 5.47
C SER A 37 -10.66 7.35 5.61
N VAL A 38 -9.98 6.73 6.57
CA VAL A 38 -8.53 6.91 6.77
C VAL A 38 -7.71 6.06 5.79
N PHE A 39 -8.06 4.80 5.61
CA PHE A 39 -7.22 3.84 4.87
C PHE A 39 -7.73 3.54 3.45
N SER A 40 -8.92 4.00 3.07
CA SER A 40 -9.51 3.78 1.75
C SER A 40 -9.45 2.29 1.33
N ASN A 41 -8.93 2.00 0.14
CA ASN A 41 -8.68 0.68 -0.42
C ASN A 41 -7.24 0.17 -0.21
N LEU A 42 -6.61 0.47 0.94
CA LEU A 42 -5.22 0.06 1.24
C LEU A 42 -4.94 -1.42 1.00
N GLU A 43 -5.86 -2.31 1.37
CA GLU A 43 -5.67 -3.76 1.21
C GLU A 43 -5.55 -4.17 -0.26
N GLU A 44 -6.36 -3.56 -1.14
CA GLU A 44 -6.31 -3.78 -2.58
C GLU A 44 -4.98 -3.28 -3.17
N ILE A 45 -4.54 -2.07 -2.79
CA ILE A 45 -3.25 -1.51 -3.20
C ILE A 45 -2.10 -2.43 -2.77
N LEU A 46 -2.12 -2.89 -1.51
CA LEU A 46 -1.10 -3.78 -0.99
C LEU A 46 -1.07 -5.11 -1.76
N GLU A 47 -2.23 -5.70 -2.04
CA GLU A 47 -2.33 -6.95 -2.80
C GLU A 47 -1.76 -6.80 -4.22
N LEU A 48 -2.11 -5.73 -4.92
CA LEU A 48 -1.59 -5.41 -6.26
C LEU A 48 -0.06 -5.32 -6.29
N HIS A 49 0.51 -4.53 -5.38
CA HIS A 49 1.96 -4.35 -5.30
C HIS A 49 2.69 -5.62 -4.82
N VAL A 50 2.07 -6.42 -3.96
CA VAL A 50 2.61 -7.75 -3.59
C VAL A 50 2.64 -8.67 -4.81
N GLY A 51 1.57 -8.70 -5.61
CA GLY A 51 1.51 -9.46 -6.86
C GLY A 51 2.59 -9.05 -7.85
N LEU A 52 2.73 -7.75 -8.10
CA LEU A 52 3.78 -7.19 -8.95
C LEU A 52 5.19 -7.56 -8.46
N LYS A 53 5.44 -7.46 -7.15
CA LYS A 53 6.72 -7.86 -6.53
C LYS A 53 7.02 -9.35 -6.73
N GLU A 54 6.03 -10.23 -6.66
CA GLU A 54 6.23 -11.67 -6.93
C GLU A 54 6.47 -11.94 -8.41
N GLN A 55 5.80 -11.24 -9.33
CA GLN A 55 6.09 -11.32 -10.76
C GLN A 55 7.55 -10.88 -11.05
N MET A 56 8.01 -9.77 -10.47
CA MET A 56 9.40 -9.33 -10.57
C MET A 56 10.39 -10.36 -10.00
N LYS A 57 10.03 -11.03 -8.90
CA LYS A 57 10.85 -12.13 -8.35
C LYS A 57 10.95 -13.31 -9.31
N ALA A 58 9.87 -13.64 -10.03
CA ALA A 58 9.87 -14.68 -11.05
C ALA A 58 10.80 -14.32 -12.22
N VAL A 59 10.79 -13.07 -12.70
CA VAL A 59 11.75 -12.60 -13.72
C VAL A 59 13.18 -12.79 -13.24
N LYS A 60 13.51 -12.35 -12.02
CA LYS A 60 14.84 -12.54 -11.43
C LYS A 60 15.26 -14.00 -11.39
N LYS A 61 14.36 -14.91 -11.02
CA LYS A 61 14.64 -16.34 -10.97
C LYS A 61 14.92 -16.93 -12.35
N ARG A 62 14.21 -16.50 -13.40
CA ARG A 62 14.49 -16.92 -14.79
C ARG A 62 15.88 -16.48 -15.27
N HIS A 63 16.41 -15.41 -14.69
CA HIS A 63 17.71 -14.84 -15.04
C HIS A 63 18.74 -14.97 -13.91
N GLU A 64 18.60 -15.91 -12.98
CA GLU A 64 19.40 -15.97 -11.74
C GLU A 64 20.92 -15.99 -11.97
N ASN A 65 21.36 -16.54 -13.11
CA ASN A 65 22.78 -16.62 -13.51
C ASN A 65 23.15 -15.72 -14.70
N SER A 66 22.31 -14.74 -15.04
CA SER A 66 22.51 -13.92 -16.24
C SER A 66 21.94 -12.51 -16.11
N VAL A 67 22.47 -11.58 -16.91
CA VAL A 67 21.84 -10.25 -17.05
C VAL A 67 20.48 -10.42 -17.73
N ILE A 68 19.45 -9.76 -17.20
CA ILE A 68 18.12 -9.68 -17.85
C ILE A 68 18.30 -8.95 -19.18
N LYS A 69 18.18 -9.69 -20.30
CA LYS A 69 18.39 -9.14 -21.65
C LYS A 69 17.12 -8.51 -22.23
N GLN A 70 15.94 -9.06 -21.89
CA GLN A 70 14.65 -8.59 -22.35
C GLN A 70 13.66 -8.62 -21.18
N ILE A 71 12.97 -7.50 -20.97
CA ILE A 71 11.94 -7.34 -19.94
C ILE A 71 10.67 -6.66 -20.48
N GLY A 72 10.65 -6.30 -21.78
CA GLY A 72 9.56 -5.54 -22.39
C GLY A 72 8.21 -6.25 -22.24
N ASP A 73 8.17 -7.54 -22.58
CA ASP A 73 6.94 -8.34 -22.48
C ASP A 73 6.46 -8.49 -21.03
N ASP A 74 7.39 -8.63 -20.08
CA ASP A 74 7.05 -8.65 -18.65
C ASP A 74 6.44 -7.31 -18.22
N VAL A 75 7.05 -6.19 -18.61
CA VAL A 75 6.54 -4.84 -18.28
C VAL A 75 5.16 -4.59 -18.91
N LEU A 76 4.95 -5.00 -20.16
CA LEU A 76 3.63 -4.94 -20.80
C LEU A 76 2.61 -5.80 -20.06
N SER A 77 3.00 -6.99 -19.58
CA SER A 77 2.10 -7.85 -18.81
C SER A 77 1.68 -7.25 -17.46
N TRP A 78 2.48 -6.34 -16.89
CA TRP A 78 2.22 -5.69 -15.61
C TRP A 78 1.43 -4.40 -15.75
N PHE A 79 1.62 -3.67 -16.86
CA PHE A 79 1.18 -2.29 -17.01
C PHE A 79 0.45 -2.04 -18.33
N SER A 80 -0.22 -3.05 -18.90
CA SER A 80 -1.06 -2.84 -20.08
C SER A 80 -2.37 -3.61 -20.00
N GLY A 81 -3.39 -3.07 -20.65
CA GLY A 81 -4.70 -3.71 -20.74
C GLY A 81 -5.38 -3.84 -19.37
N PRO A 82 -5.90 -5.01 -18.98
CA PRO A 82 -6.64 -5.17 -17.72
C PRO A 82 -5.82 -4.83 -16.47
N GLU A 83 -4.53 -5.16 -16.44
CA GLU A 83 -3.68 -4.91 -15.26
C GLU A 83 -3.40 -3.41 -15.08
N GLU A 84 -3.26 -2.67 -16.19
CA GLU A 84 -3.12 -1.22 -16.17
C GLU A 84 -4.35 -0.54 -15.55
N GLU A 85 -5.55 -0.91 -16.01
CA GLU A 85 -6.79 -0.32 -15.54
C GLU A 85 -7.06 -0.67 -14.07
N LYS A 86 -6.75 -1.91 -13.66
CA LYS A 86 -6.83 -2.34 -12.27
C LYS A 86 -5.92 -1.50 -11.37
N LEU A 87 -4.66 -1.33 -11.76
CA LEU A 87 -3.70 -0.52 -10.98
C LEU A 87 -4.11 0.95 -10.93
N LYS A 88 -4.46 1.54 -12.08
CA LYS A 88 -4.91 2.95 -12.16
C LYS A 88 -6.12 3.19 -11.27
N GLN A 89 -7.14 2.34 -11.36
CA GLN A 89 -8.37 2.51 -10.59
C GLN A 89 -8.11 2.43 -9.09
N ALA A 90 -7.31 1.44 -8.66
CA ALA A 90 -6.97 1.28 -7.25
C ALA A 90 -6.17 2.50 -6.75
N VAL A 91 -5.13 2.91 -7.47
CA VAL A 91 -4.27 4.05 -7.11
C VAL A 91 -5.06 5.36 -7.10
N ALA A 92 -5.92 5.58 -8.10
CA ALA A 92 -6.79 6.76 -8.15
C ALA A 92 -7.70 6.83 -6.92
N THR A 93 -8.29 5.71 -6.51
CA THR A 93 -9.14 5.61 -5.32
C THR A 93 -8.36 5.91 -4.04
N PHE A 94 -7.15 5.38 -3.92
CA PHE A 94 -6.30 5.60 -2.74
C PHE A 94 -5.81 7.04 -2.63
N CYS A 95 -5.24 7.57 -3.71
CA CYS A 95 -4.62 8.89 -3.73
C CYS A 95 -5.64 10.03 -3.69
N SER A 96 -6.80 9.88 -4.33
CA SER A 96 -7.86 10.90 -4.26
C SER A 96 -8.43 11.06 -2.85
N ASN A 97 -8.39 10.01 -2.03
CA ASN A 97 -8.83 10.04 -0.63
C ASN A 97 -7.81 10.67 0.33
N GLN A 98 -6.55 10.85 -0.09
CA GLN A 98 -5.46 11.32 0.78
C GLN A 98 -5.77 12.62 1.57
N PRO A 99 -6.29 13.72 1.00
CA PRO A 99 -6.58 14.92 1.77
C PRO A 99 -7.62 14.66 2.87
N PHE A 100 -8.65 13.88 2.59
CA PHE A 100 -9.71 13.52 3.55
C PHE A 100 -9.19 12.64 4.67
N ALA A 101 -8.37 11.64 4.34
CA ALA A 101 -7.71 10.78 5.33
C ALA A 101 -6.85 11.60 6.30
N LEU A 102 -6.03 12.51 5.77
CA LEU A 102 -5.16 13.38 6.59
C LEU A 102 -5.95 14.32 7.48
N GLU A 103 -7.06 14.87 7.00
CA GLU A 103 -7.95 15.71 7.81
C GLU A 103 -8.61 14.91 8.93
N MET A 104 -9.12 13.70 8.63
CA MET A 104 -9.72 12.81 9.62
C MET A 104 -8.71 12.42 10.72
N ILE A 105 -7.49 12.02 10.33
CA ILE A 105 -6.42 11.70 11.29
C ILE A 105 -6.17 12.89 12.23
N LYS A 106 -6.00 14.10 11.68
CA LYS A 106 -5.77 15.32 12.47
C LYS A 106 -6.94 15.63 13.39
N SER A 107 -8.17 15.46 12.93
CA SER A 107 -9.40 15.67 13.72
C SER A 107 -9.47 14.69 14.90
N ARG A 108 -9.19 13.41 14.66
CA ARG A 108 -9.17 12.37 15.70
C ARG A 108 -8.05 12.60 16.71
N GLN A 109 -6.84 12.94 16.27
CA GLN A 109 -5.71 13.27 17.15
C GLN A 109 -6.02 14.43 18.12
N LYS A 110 -6.82 15.42 17.71
CA LYS A 110 -7.20 16.53 18.57
C LYS A 110 -8.28 16.18 19.60
N LYS A 111 -9.17 15.24 19.26
CA LYS A 111 -10.38 14.93 20.05
C LYS A 111 -10.22 13.69 20.94
N ASP A 112 -9.33 12.77 20.57
CA ASP A 112 -9.16 11.47 21.21
C ASP A 112 -7.70 11.27 21.61
N SER A 113 -7.43 11.39 22.91
CA SER A 113 -6.09 11.22 23.49
C SER A 113 -5.56 9.79 23.31
N LYS A 114 -6.44 8.77 23.31
CA LYS A 114 -6.05 7.38 23.06
C LYS A 114 -5.57 7.22 21.61
N PHE A 115 -6.30 7.80 20.65
CA PHE A 115 -5.88 7.81 19.25
C PHE A 115 -4.58 8.61 19.03
N LEU A 116 -4.43 9.76 19.71
CA LEU A 116 -3.19 10.54 19.67
C LEU A 116 -1.98 9.73 20.15
N MET A 117 -2.10 9.07 21.30
CA MET A 117 -1.04 8.21 21.85
C MET A 117 -0.73 7.05 20.92
N PHE A 118 -1.75 6.42 20.34
CA PHE A 118 -1.58 5.36 19.35
C PHE A 118 -0.71 5.82 18.16
N VAL A 119 -1.04 6.98 17.56
CA VAL A 119 -0.28 7.47 16.40
C VAL A 119 1.13 7.86 16.80
N GLN A 120 1.35 8.47 17.97
CA GLN A 120 2.69 8.90 18.41
C GLN A 120 3.60 7.73 18.77
N VAL A 121 3.06 6.68 19.41
CA VAL A 121 3.83 5.49 19.79
C VAL A 121 4.06 4.56 18.60
N GLY A 122 3.19 4.57 17.58
CA GLY A 122 3.38 3.81 16.34
C GLY A 122 4.59 4.23 15.48
N TYR A 123 5.24 5.36 15.80
CA TYR A 123 6.49 5.82 15.18
C TYR A 123 7.76 5.36 15.93
N VAL A 124 7.64 4.70 17.09
CA VAL A 124 8.78 4.23 17.91
C VAL A 124 9.00 2.73 17.75
#